data_AF-A0A1W9QG32-F1
#
_entry.id   AF-A0A1W9QG32-F1
#
_cell.length_a   1.000
_cell.length_b   1.000
_cell.length_c   1.000
_cell.angle_alpha   90.00
_cell.angle_beta   90.00
_cell.angle_gamma   90.00
#
_symmetry.space_group_name_H-M   'P 1'
#
loop_
_entity.id
_entity.type
_entity.pdbx_description
1 polymer ?
#
loop_
_entity_poly.entity_id
_entity_poly.type
_entity_poly.pdbx_seq_one_letter_code
_entity_poly.pdbx_strand_id
1 'polypeptide(L)'
;MTAVLDLVRERIDAQLDEAHRSITLAHLGLWIGVFDEATTWVPPSGLRQYGGVADAAIVFAATGDGGARQYFTDGLEWLRRRRFFVPGQPKSLEADPVACLALAAGIESLGDTVAGQWLVDIAGKALGEENCEHRIELFKLTRAVAAGDALWAETAPLMRVACARRLRTEPTADDHRLALKSVLATVSVAPEMAIFHQAALTSIFALEASVDLAKPTIGQVAQLLRGISPALKRWPWEDKAKTQHKDVTAQRWDIQHEYHVQSLAWAVLRPVFPGLEDEENLPSLGHKHPRADLLVPSLRLVIEVKYVREATQSARARVIEEIAADTAIYRTKDSGYDTIIAFIWDATGSTHHHAEIEAGIRKLDGIADVVIVSRPGEWQ
;
A
#
# COMPACT_ATOMS: atom_id res chain seq x y z
N MET A 1 19.30 -1.09 -20.00
CA MET A 1 17.96 -1.26 -19.40
C MET A 1 17.58 -0.05 -18.57
N THR A 2 18.47 0.44 -17.70
CA THR A 2 18.28 1.65 -16.87
C THR A 2 17.85 2.87 -17.67
N ALA A 3 18.59 3.27 -18.71
CA ALA A 3 18.24 4.46 -19.52
C ALA A 3 16.88 4.40 -20.23
N VAL A 4 16.36 3.20 -20.55
CA VAL A 4 15.04 3.04 -21.16
C VAL A 4 13.94 3.17 -20.10
N LEU A 5 14.17 2.59 -18.92
CA LEU A 5 13.25 2.70 -17.78
C LEU A 5 13.17 4.15 -17.26
N ASP A 6 14.29 4.85 -17.19
CA ASP A 6 14.35 6.25 -16.76
C ASP A 6 13.52 7.13 -17.70
N LEU A 7 13.71 6.98 -19.02
CA LEU A 7 12.93 7.69 -20.04
C LEU A 7 11.43 7.39 -19.97
N VAL A 8 11.07 6.13 -19.68
CA VAL A 8 9.67 5.72 -19.52
C VAL A 8 9.07 6.35 -18.26
N ARG A 9 9.81 6.38 -17.14
CA ARG A 9 9.38 7.05 -15.90
C ARG A 9 9.17 8.54 -16.10
N GLU A 10 10.12 9.24 -16.70
CA GLU A 10 9.99 10.68 -16.98
C GLU A 10 8.73 11.03 -17.77
N ARG A 11 8.37 10.19 -18.76
CA ARG A 11 7.14 10.37 -19.55
C ARG A 11 5.88 10.14 -18.74
N ILE A 12 5.88 9.14 -17.86
CA ILE A 12 4.75 8.84 -16.99
C ILE A 12 4.59 9.96 -15.97
N ASP A 13 5.68 10.36 -15.29
CA ASP A 13 5.68 11.39 -14.25
C ASP A 13 5.16 12.73 -14.77
N ALA A 14 5.60 13.15 -15.97
CA ALA A 14 5.10 14.37 -16.60
C ALA A 14 3.58 14.37 -16.85
N GLN A 15 2.99 13.19 -17.05
CA GLN A 15 1.54 13.04 -17.27
C GLN A 15 0.78 12.78 -15.98
N LEU A 16 1.44 12.26 -14.93
CA LEU A 16 0.86 12.11 -13.60
C LEU A 16 0.58 13.48 -12.98
N ASP A 17 1.46 14.46 -13.16
CA ASP A 17 1.23 15.84 -12.70
C ASP A 17 -0.03 16.46 -13.33
N GLU A 18 -0.25 16.21 -14.62
CA GLU A 18 -1.46 16.68 -15.32
C GLU A 18 -2.69 15.91 -14.86
N ALA A 19 -2.58 14.59 -14.67
CA ALA A 19 -3.66 13.77 -14.13
C ALA A 19 -4.08 14.22 -12.72
N HIS A 20 -3.13 14.59 -11.86
CA HIS A 20 -3.40 15.02 -10.48
C HIS A 20 -4.18 16.35 -10.40
N ARG A 21 -4.14 17.18 -11.45
CA ARG A 21 -4.94 18.42 -11.54
C ARG A 21 -6.42 18.15 -11.78
N SER A 22 -6.78 17.01 -12.36
CA SER A 22 -8.17 16.60 -12.55
C SER A 22 -8.67 15.88 -11.30
N ILE A 23 -9.81 16.34 -10.75
CA ILE A 23 -10.45 15.68 -9.59
C ILE A 23 -10.71 14.20 -9.89
N THR A 24 -11.27 13.90 -11.07
CA THR A 24 -11.62 12.52 -11.43
C THR A 24 -10.37 11.64 -11.51
N LEU A 25 -9.31 12.10 -12.17
CA LEU A 25 -8.09 11.32 -12.37
C LEU A 25 -7.25 11.20 -11.09
N ALA A 26 -7.20 12.25 -10.26
CA ALA A 26 -6.54 12.21 -8.96
C ALA A 26 -7.19 11.15 -8.05
N HIS A 27 -8.53 11.09 -8.00
CA HIS A 27 -9.21 10.07 -7.20
C HIS A 27 -9.19 8.68 -7.85
N LEU A 28 -9.16 8.57 -9.17
CA LEU A 28 -8.91 7.28 -9.84
C LEU A 28 -7.51 6.76 -9.49
N GLY A 29 -6.51 7.63 -9.50
CA GLY A 29 -5.15 7.31 -9.09
C GLY A 29 -5.07 6.89 -7.61
N LEU A 30 -5.79 7.57 -6.72
CA LEU A 30 -5.92 7.16 -5.32
C LEU A 30 -6.60 5.77 -5.21
N TRP A 31 -7.68 5.55 -5.96
CA TRP A 31 -8.45 4.30 -5.95
C TRP A 31 -7.62 3.08 -6.39
N ILE A 32 -6.70 3.25 -7.33
CA ILE A 32 -5.77 2.17 -7.77
C ILE A 32 -4.40 2.20 -7.05
N GLY A 33 -4.19 3.12 -6.09
CA GLY A 33 -2.99 3.16 -5.26
C GLY A 33 -1.75 3.79 -5.90
N VAL A 34 -1.93 4.74 -6.81
CA VAL A 34 -0.85 5.58 -7.39
C VAL A 34 -0.58 6.82 -6.55
N PHE A 35 -1.63 7.45 -6.03
CA PHE A 35 -1.53 8.65 -5.21
C PHE A 35 -1.86 8.31 -3.76
N ASP A 36 -1.16 8.95 -2.82
CA ASP A 36 -1.43 8.80 -1.37
C ASP A 36 -2.47 9.81 -0.89
N GLU A 37 -2.57 10.94 -1.59
CA GLU A 37 -3.50 12.03 -1.31
C GLU A 37 -4.15 12.50 -2.61
N ALA A 38 -5.43 12.84 -2.52
CA ALA A 38 -6.19 13.38 -3.65
C ALA A 38 -6.62 14.82 -3.37
N THR A 39 -6.84 15.56 -4.46
CA THR A 39 -7.36 16.92 -4.46
C THR A 39 -8.68 17.00 -3.70
N THR A 40 -8.88 18.02 -2.86
CA THR A 40 -10.14 18.17 -2.12
C THR A 40 -11.32 18.32 -3.07
N TRP A 41 -12.33 17.44 -2.93
CA TRP A 41 -13.58 17.55 -3.66
C TRP A 41 -14.62 18.33 -2.86
N VAL A 42 -15.40 19.16 -3.55
CA VAL A 42 -16.54 19.88 -2.99
C VAL A 42 -17.74 19.65 -3.93
N PRO A 43 -18.94 19.37 -3.39
CA PRO A 43 -20.14 19.22 -4.20
C PRO A 43 -20.34 20.44 -5.14
N PRO A 44 -20.48 20.23 -6.46
CA PRO A 44 -20.69 21.33 -7.39
C PRO A 44 -21.98 22.10 -7.08
N SER A 45 -21.89 23.43 -7.06
CA SER A 45 -23.07 24.30 -6.98
C SER A 45 -23.67 24.52 -8.37
N GLY A 46 -25.00 24.41 -8.50
CA GLY A 46 -25.73 24.73 -9.74
C GLY A 46 -26.43 23.54 -10.38
N LEU A 47 -26.63 23.60 -11.71
CA LEU A 47 -27.26 22.51 -12.46
C LEU A 47 -26.36 21.28 -12.48
N ARG A 48 -26.92 20.14 -12.12
CA ARG A 48 -26.21 18.85 -12.10
C ARG A 48 -25.68 18.50 -13.49
N GLN A 49 -24.41 18.14 -13.56
CA GLN A 49 -23.72 17.66 -14.76
C GLN A 49 -23.16 16.25 -14.52
N TYR A 50 -22.97 15.46 -15.58
CA TYR A 50 -22.45 14.10 -15.46
C TYR A 50 -21.04 14.07 -14.85
N GLY A 51 -20.17 15.04 -15.20
CA GLY A 51 -18.82 15.13 -14.65
C GLY A 51 -18.81 15.25 -13.12
N GLY A 52 -19.66 16.11 -12.55
CA GLY A 52 -19.78 16.22 -11.10
C GLY A 52 -20.33 14.95 -10.41
N VAL A 53 -21.14 14.15 -11.12
CA VAL A 53 -21.59 12.84 -10.61
C VAL A 53 -20.45 11.82 -10.66
N ALA A 54 -19.65 11.83 -11.73
CA ALA A 54 -18.47 10.98 -11.86
C ALA A 54 -17.41 11.31 -10.80
N ASP A 55 -17.13 12.60 -10.55
CA ASP A 55 -16.25 13.05 -9.47
C ASP A 55 -16.71 12.51 -8.11
N ALA A 56 -17.98 12.72 -7.77
CA ALA A 56 -18.54 12.21 -6.52
C ALA A 56 -18.47 10.68 -6.42
N ALA A 57 -18.67 9.97 -7.53
CA ALA A 57 -18.61 8.51 -7.57
C ALA A 57 -17.21 8.00 -7.21
N ILE A 58 -16.16 8.56 -7.83
CA ILE A 58 -14.80 8.12 -7.56
C ILE A 58 -14.28 8.62 -6.21
N VAL A 59 -14.67 9.82 -5.78
CA VAL A 59 -14.35 10.32 -4.42
C VAL A 59 -14.91 9.37 -3.38
N PHE A 60 -16.18 8.98 -3.51
CA PHE A 60 -16.80 7.98 -2.64
C PHE A 60 -16.06 6.64 -2.70
N ALA A 61 -15.79 6.11 -3.89
CA ALA A 61 -15.12 4.82 -4.05
C ALA A 61 -13.68 4.81 -3.48
N ALA A 62 -12.95 5.92 -3.58
CA ALA A 62 -11.57 6.02 -3.13
C ALA A 62 -11.44 6.31 -1.63
N THR A 63 -12.37 7.09 -1.05
CA THR A 63 -12.22 7.64 0.32
C THR A 63 -13.28 7.18 1.30
N GLY A 64 -14.41 6.66 0.81
CA GLY A 64 -15.58 6.37 1.63
C GLY A 64 -16.37 7.61 2.08
N ASP A 65 -16.11 8.79 1.51
CA ASP A 65 -16.77 10.05 1.89
C ASP A 65 -18.31 9.97 1.77
N GLY A 66 -19.00 10.27 2.86
CA GLY A 66 -20.46 10.17 2.95
C GLY A 66 -21.21 11.24 2.16
N GLY A 67 -20.66 12.45 2.02
CA GLY A 67 -21.25 13.53 1.25
C GLY A 67 -21.16 13.26 -0.25
N ALA A 68 -20.01 12.78 -0.70
CA ALA A 68 -19.77 12.29 -2.06
C ALA A 68 -20.70 11.13 -2.39
N ARG A 69 -20.85 10.16 -1.46
CA ARG A 69 -21.81 9.06 -1.60
C ARG A 69 -23.22 9.57 -1.86
N GLN A 70 -23.71 10.50 -1.05
CA GLN A 70 -25.07 11.03 -1.19
C GLN A 70 -25.24 11.76 -2.53
N TYR A 71 -24.32 12.66 -2.88
CA TYR A 71 -24.39 13.39 -4.14
C TYR A 71 -24.35 12.44 -5.35
N PHE A 72 -23.52 11.40 -5.28
CA PHE A 72 -23.39 10.37 -6.29
C PHE A 72 -24.68 9.55 -6.42
N THR A 73 -25.26 9.03 -5.34
CA THR A 73 -26.49 8.23 -5.39
C THR A 73 -27.65 9.01 -6.03
N ASP A 74 -27.86 10.27 -5.63
CA ASP A 74 -28.87 11.15 -6.24
C ASP A 74 -28.56 11.42 -7.73
N GLY A 75 -27.28 11.56 -8.05
CA GLY A 75 -26.80 11.83 -9.40
C GLY A 75 -26.92 10.64 -10.33
N LEU A 76 -26.71 9.43 -9.82
CA LEU A 76 -26.85 8.18 -10.56
C LEU A 76 -28.31 7.96 -10.97
N GLU A 77 -29.26 8.17 -10.06
CA GLU A 77 -30.68 8.12 -10.38
C GLU A 77 -31.08 9.18 -11.43
N TRP A 78 -30.50 10.37 -11.34
CA TRP A 78 -30.69 11.40 -12.36
C TRP A 78 -30.11 11.00 -13.72
N LEU A 79 -28.91 10.42 -13.78
CA LEU A 79 -28.28 9.94 -15.02
C LEU A 79 -29.09 8.83 -15.68
N ARG A 80 -29.61 7.86 -14.90
CA ARG A 80 -30.39 6.73 -15.39
C ARG A 80 -31.71 7.12 -16.06
N ARG A 81 -32.24 8.32 -15.76
CA ARG A 81 -33.44 8.88 -16.40
C ARG A 81 -33.15 9.57 -17.73
N ARG A 82 -31.87 9.78 -18.08
CA ARG A 82 -31.46 10.40 -19.34
C ARG A 82 -31.47 9.39 -20.48
N ARG A 83 -31.52 9.91 -21.70
CA ARG A 83 -31.31 9.14 -22.93
C ARG A 83 -29.90 9.41 -23.44
N PHE A 84 -29.23 8.34 -23.85
CA PHE A 84 -27.88 8.37 -24.43
C PHE A 84 -27.95 7.90 -25.88
N PHE A 85 -26.93 8.26 -26.67
CA PHE A 85 -26.85 7.89 -28.09
C PHE A 85 -28.04 8.41 -28.91
N VAL A 86 -28.53 9.61 -28.60
CA VAL A 86 -29.62 10.24 -29.34
C VAL A 86 -29.05 10.87 -30.62
N PRO A 87 -29.48 10.46 -31.82
CA PRO A 87 -28.98 11.02 -33.07
C PRO A 87 -29.16 12.55 -33.12
N GLY A 88 -28.10 13.27 -33.50
CA GLY A 88 -28.12 14.74 -33.62
C GLY A 88 -27.97 15.49 -32.29
N GLN A 89 -27.83 14.81 -31.15
CA GLN A 89 -27.46 15.46 -29.88
C GLN A 89 -25.96 15.32 -29.61
N PRO A 90 -25.31 16.33 -29.00
CA PRO A 90 -23.95 16.20 -28.52
C PRO A 90 -23.84 15.03 -27.53
N LYS A 91 -22.85 14.16 -27.75
CA LYS A 91 -22.56 13.07 -26.82
C LYS A 91 -22.13 13.63 -25.45
N SER A 92 -22.47 12.91 -24.40
CA SER A 92 -22.18 13.29 -23.01
C SER A 92 -21.36 12.19 -22.34
N LEU A 93 -21.89 11.55 -21.29
CA LEU A 93 -21.28 10.43 -20.58
C LEU A 93 -20.82 9.31 -21.52
N GLU A 94 -21.60 9.02 -22.56
CA GLU A 94 -21.30 7.94 -23.51
C GLU A 94 -20.02 8.18 -24.35
N ALA A 95 -19.49 9.39 -24.36
CA ALA A 95 -18.23 9.74 -25.00
C ALA A 95 -17.09 10.00 -23.99
N ASP A 96 -17.33 9.80 -22.69
CA ASP A 96 -16.34 10.04 -21.65
C ASP A 96 -16.00 8.72 -20.91
N PRO A 97 -14.95 8.01 -21.36
CA PRO A 97 -14.56 6.75 -20.73
C PRO A 97 -14.00 6.93 -19.31
N VAL A 98 -13.43 8.10 -18.98
CA VAL A 98 -12.89 8.38 -17.64
C VAL A 98 -14.05 8.57 -16.66
N ALA A 99 -15.06 9.36 -17.04
CA ALA A 99 -16.27 9.51 -16.24
C ALA A 99 -17.03 8.19 -16.09
N CYS A 100 -17.13 7.39 -17.17
CA CYS A 100 -17.70 6.05 -17.11
C CYS A 100 -16.97 5.16 -16.10
N LEU A 101 -15.65 5.13 -16.11
CA LEU A 101 -14.87 4.33 -15.17
C LEU A 101 -15.04 4.80 -13.72
N ALA A 102 -15.07 6.11 -13.50
CA ALA A 102 -15.33 6.70 -12.18
C ALA A 102 -16.71 6.28 -11.64
N LEU A 103 -17.75 6.28 -12.49
CA LEU A 103 -19.07 5.76 -12.12
C LEU A 103 -19.00 4.26 -11.80
N ALA A 104 -18.28 3.46 -12.60
CA ALA A 104 -18.16 2.03 -12.36
C ALA A 104 -17.56 1.74 -10.97
N ALA A 105 -16.49 2.45 -10.59
CA ALA A 105 -15.89 2.33 -9.26
C ALA A 105 -16.87 2.68 -8.13
N GLY A 106 -17.66 3.76 -8.31
CA GLY A 106 -18.69 4.15 -7.35
C GLY A 106 -19.84 3.13 -7.26
N ILE A 107 -20.31 2.62 -8.38
CA ILE A 107 -21.39 1.61 -8.45
C ILE A 107 -20.95 0.30 -7.79
N GLU A 108 -19.73 -0.16 -8.08
CA GLU A 108 -19.13 -1.34 -7.44
C GLU A 108 -19.08 -1.16 -5.92
N SER A 109 -18.64 0.02 -5.45
CA SER A 109 -18.59 0.34 -4.01
C SER A 109 -19.97 0.41 -3.34
N LEU A 110 -21.04 0.68 -4.11
CA LEU A 110 -22.43 0.59 -3.62
C LEU A 110 -22.98 -0.84 -3.62
N GLY A 111 -22.38 -1.76 -4.39
CA GLY A 111 -22.93 -3.10 -4.64
C GLY A 111 -24.22 -3.09 -5.47
N ASP A 112 -24.49 -2.03 -6.24
CA ASP A 112 -25.70 -1.91 -7.06
C ASP A 112 -25.52 -2.60 -8.42
N THR A 113 -25.89 -3.88 -8.48
CA THR A 113 -25.77 -4.70 -9.70
C THR A 113 -26.68 -4.23 -10.83
N VAL A 114 -27.80 -3.57 -10.53
CA VAL A 114 -28.73 -3.06 -11.55
C VAL A 114 -28.14 -1.82 -12.21
N ALA A 115 -27.57 -0.90 -11.43
CA ALA A 115 -26.81 0.21 -11.97
C ALA A 115 -25.55 -0.27 -12.69
N GLY A 116 -24.91 -1.34 -12.20
CA GLY A 116 -23.76 -1.98 -12.85
C GLY A 116 -24.09 -2.43 -14.26
N GLN A 117 -25.16 -3.22 -14.42
CA GLN A 117 -25.61 -3.68 -15.74
C GLN A 117 -25.99 -2.51 -16.67
N TRP A 118 -26.67 -1.49 -16.15
CA TRP A 118 -26.99 -0.28 -16.92
C TRP A 118 -25.73 0.40 -17.49
N LEU A 119 -24.68 0.52 -16.69
CA LEU A 119 -23.42 1.12 -17.14
C LEU A 119 -22.66 0.20 -18.11
N VAL A 120 -22.70 -1.13 -17.90
CA VAL A 120 -22.13 -2.13 -18.81
C VAL A 120 -22.74 -1.98 -20.21
N ASP A 121 -24.05 -1.77 -20.31
CA ASP A 121 -24.75 -1.61 -21.59
C ASP A 121 -24.35 -0.31 -22.31
N ILE A 122 -24.23 0.81 -21.57
CA ILE A 122 -23.76 2.09 -22.10
C ILE A 122 -22.32 1.95 -22.63
N ALA A 123 -21.42 1.43 -21.80
CA ALA A 123 -20.01 1.25 -22.17
C ALA A 123 -19.85 0.26 -23.32
N GLY A 124 -20.65 -0.80 -23.38
CA GLY A 124 -20.65 -1.77 -24.47
C GLY A 124 -21.07 -1.15 -25.81
N LYS A 125 -22.06 -0.26 -25.80
CA LYS A 125 -22.46 0.48 -27.01
C LYS A 125 -21.41 1.52 -27.41
N ALA A 126 -20.85 2.26 -26.45
CA ALA A 126 -19.79 3.24 -26.70
C ALA A 126 -18.54 2.58 -27.30
N LEU A 127 -18.19 1.39 -26.81
CA LEU A 127 -17.08 0.58 -27.33
C LEU A 127 -17.23 0.25 -28.82
N GLY A 128 -18.45 0.02 -29.30
CA GLY A 128 -18.73 -0.24 -30.72
C GLY A 128 -18.56 0.97 -31.65
N GLU A 129 -18.49 2.19 -31.09
CA GLU A 129 -18.33 3.44 -31.84
C GLU A 129 -16.96 4.11 -31.65
N GLU A 130 -16.12 3.59 -30.74
CA GLU A 130 -14.82 4.17 -30.37
C GLU A 130 -13.69 3.59 -31.23
N ASN A 131 -12.75 4.46 -31.64
CA ASN A 131 -11.61 4.08 -32.49
C ASN A 131 -10.26 4.34 -31.81
N CYS A 132 -10.25 5.06 -30.69
CA CYS A 132 -9.04 5.32 -29.94
C CYS A 132 -8.71 4.14 -29.01
N GLU A 133 -7.55 3.52 -29.21
CA GLU A 133 -7.12 2.29 -28.53
C GLU A 133 -7.17 2.40 -26.99
N HIS A 134 -6.62 3.47 -26.41
CA HIS A 134 -6.62 3.61 -24.95
C HIS A 134 -8.03 3.89 -24.39
N ARG A 135 -8.88 4.59 -25.15
CA ARG A 135 -10.28 4.85 -24.76
C ARG A 135 -11.12 3.57 -24.83
N ILE A 136 -10.87 2.72 -25.82
CA ILE A 136 -11.43 1.36 -25.91
C ILE A 136 -11.09 0.57 -24.64
N GLU A 137 -9.82 0.57 -24.22
CA GLU A 137 -9.40 -0.16 -23.01
C GLU A 137 -10.07 0.39 -21.73
N LEU A 138 -10.27 1.70 -21.61
CA LEU A 138 -11.02 2.27 -20.48
C LEU A 138 -12.50 1.87 -20.48
N PHE A 139 -13.16 1.75 -21.64
CA PHE A 139 -14.52 1.23 -21.71
C PHE A 139 -14.60 -0.26 -21.36
N LYS A 140 -13.63 -1.08 -21.81
CA LYS A 140 -13.53 -2.49 -21.38
C LYS A 140 -13.33 -2.60 -19.87
N LEU A 141 -12.45 -1.77 -19.31
CA LEU A 141 -12.21 -1.71 -17.87
C LEU A 141 -13.47 -1.26 -17.11
N THR A 142 -14.19 -0.25 -17.61
CA THR A 142 -15.49 0.18 -17.06
C THR A 142 -16.46 -1.01 -16.97
N ARG A 143 -16.59 -1.78 -18.06
CA ARG A 143 -17.46 -2.96 -18.09
C ARG A 143 -17.01 -4.03 -17.11
N ALA A 144 -15.70 -4.27 -17.00
CA ALA A 144 -15.15 -5.23 -16.04
C ALA A 144 -15.47 -4.84 -14.59
N VAL A 145 -15.17 -3.60 -14.20
CA VAL A 145 -15.44 -3.09 -12.84
C VAL A 145 -16.93 -3.10 -12.53
N ALA A 146 -17.79 -2.64 -13.45
CA ALA A 146 -19.23 -2.58 -13.23
C ALA A 146 -19.90 -3.97 -13.21
N ALA A 147 -19.32 -4.97 -13.88
CA ALA A 147 -19.80 -6.35 -13.89
C ALA A 147 -19.22 -7.23 -12.77
N GLY A 148 -18.38 -6.67 -11.89
CA GLY A 148 -17.65 -7.43 -10.88
C GLY A 148 -16.52 -8.22 -11.51
N ASP A 149 -16.72 -9.52 -11.78
CA ASP A 149 -15.66 -10.41 -12.25
C ASP A 149 -15.81 -10.93 -13.69
N ALA A 150 -16.99 -10.77 -14.30
CA ALA A 150 -17.34 -11.51 -15.50
C ALA A 150 -16.54 -11.12 -16.77
N LEU A 151 -16.00 -9.89 -16.82
CA LEU A 151 -15.45 -9.32 -18.07
C LEU A 151 -13.95 -8.95 -17.98
N TRP A 152 -13.24 -9.30 -16.90
CA TRP A 152 -11.81 -8.98 -16.77
C TRP A 152 -10.92 -9.63 -17.83
N ALA A 153 -11.33 -10.78 -18.36
CA ALA A 153 -10.62 -11.47 -19.44
C ALA A 153 -10.56 -10.62 -20.73
N GLU A 154 -11.48 -9.69 -20.93
CA GLU A 154 -11.52 -8.81 -22.12
C GLU A 154 -10.56 -7.62 -22.03
N THR A 155 -10.09 -7.28 -20.83
CA THR A 155 -9.22 -6.12 -20.58
C THR A 155 -7.76 -6.39 -20.99
N ALA A 156 -6.98 -5.35 -21.30
CA ALA A 156 -5.55 -5.51 -21.52
C ALA A 156 -4.81 -5.98 -20.25
N PRO A 157 -3.72 -6.75 -20.38
CA PRO A 157 -2.86 -7.14 -19.25
C PRO A 157 -2.41 -5.97 -18.37
N LEU A 158 -2.11 -4.82 -19.00
CA LEU A 158 -1.76 -3.59 -18.29
C LEU A 158 -2.83 -3.20 -17.26
N MET A 159 -4.10 -3.24 -17.63
CA MET A 159 -5.21 -2.88 -16.75
C MET A 159 -5.40 -3.89 -15.63
N ARG A 160 -5.27 -5.19 -15.93
CA ARG A 160 -5.33 -6.24 -14.91
C ARG A 160 -4.24 -6.07 -13.86
N VAL A 161 -3.00 -5.83 -14.29
CA VAL A 161 -1.86 -5.63 -13.39
C VAL A 161 -2.03 -4.33 -12.58
N ALA A 162 -2.43 -3.23 -13.23
CA ALA A 162 -2.66 -1.95 -12.56
C ALA A 162 -3.73 -2.03 -11.46
N CYS A 163 -4.83 -2.77 -11.70
CA CYS A 163 -5.95 -2.87 -10.76
C CYS A 163 -5.81 -4.04 -9.76
N ALA A 164 -4.81 -4.90 -9.90
CA ALA A 164 -4.63 -6.13 -9.12
C ALA A 164 -4.76 -5.92 -7.61
N ARG A 165 -4.06 -4.90 -7.09
CA ARG A 165 -4.07 -4.56 -5.66
C ARG A 165 -5.46 -4.15 -5.17
N ARG A 166 -6.19 -3.38 -5.96
CA ARG A 166 -7.55 -2.92 -5.62
C ARG A 166 -8.55 -4.06 -5.62
N LEU A 167 -8.44 -4.96 -6.59
CA LEU A 167 -9.33 -6.10 -6.78
C LEU A 167 -8.95 -7.31 -5.93
N ARG A 168 -7.77 -7.28 -5.30
CA ARG A 168 -7.18 -8.41 -4.58
C ARG A 168 -7.06 -9.65 -5.46
N THR A 169 -6.70 -9.43 -6.72
CA THR A 169 -6.44 -10.49 -7.70
C THR A 169 -4.94 -10.64 -7.92
N GLU A 170 -4.50 -11.85 -8.24
CA GLU A 170 -3.11 -12.14 -8.57
C GLU A 170 -2.95 -12.23 -10.10
N PRO A 171 -2.30 -11.26 -10.77
CA PRO A 171 -2.05 -11.35 -12.19
C PRO A 171 -1.06 -12.46 -12.50
N THR A 172 -1.21 -13.08 -13.67
CA THR A 172 -0.30 -14.16 -14.08
C THR A 172 1.10 -13.61 -14.41
N ALA A 173 2.10 -14.49 -14.48
CA ALA A 173 3.45 -14.10 -14.94
C ALA A 173 3.42 -13.52 -16.37
N ASP A 174 2.53 -14.04 -17.23
CA ASP A 174 2.33 -13.51 -18.58
C ASP A 174 1.66 -12.14 -18.57
N ASP A 175 0.72 -11.87 -17.66
CA ASP A 175 0.14 -10.54 -17.51
C ASP A 175 1.21 -9.51 -17.17
N HIS A 176 2.07 -9.81 -16.20
CA HIS A 176 3.19 -8.93 -15.81
C HIS A 176 4.15 -8.68 -16.99
N ARG A 177 4.53 -9.74 -17.71
CA ARG A 177 5.43 -9.65 -18.87
C ARG A 177 4.83 -8.80 -19.99
N LEU A 178 3.55 -8.99 -20.31
CA LEU A 178 2.85 -8.25 -21.36
C LEU A 178 2.57 -6.80 -20.95
N ALA A 179 2.22 -6.55 -19.69
CA ALA A 179 2.07 -5.21 -19.14
C ALA A 179 3.41 -4.44 -19.22
N LEU A 180 4.51 -5.04 -18.77
CA LEU A 180 5.84 -4.42 -18.86
C LEU A 180 6.21 -4.12 -20.31
N LYS A 181 5.98 -5.07 -21.23
CA LYS A 181 6.23 -4.85 -22.66
C LYS A 181 5.43 -3.67 -23.21
N SER A 182 4.16 -3.54 -22.83
CA SER A 182 3.30 -2.43 -23.23
C SER A 182 3.84 -1.10 -22.73
N VAL A 183 4.19 -1.03 -21.43
CA VAL A 183 4.75 0.18 -20.81
C VAL A 183 6.05 0.60 -21.49
N LEU A 184 6.98 -0.34 -21.72
CA LEU A 184 8.26 -0.05 -22.38
C LEU A 184 8.12 0.35 -23.86
N ALA A 185 7.09 -0.14 -24.55
CA ALA A 185 6.84 0.19 -25.96
C ALA A 185 6.13 1.54 -26.14
N THR A 186 5.62 2.15 -25.07
CA THR A 186 4.79 3.34 -25.16
C THR A 186 5.64 4.60 -25.39
N VAL A 187 5.36 5.28 -26.50
CA VAL A 187 6.10 6.49 -26.91
C VAL A 187 5.47 7.75 -26.33
N SER A 188 4.14 7.78 -26.20
CA SER A 188 3.36 8.88 -25.65
C SER A 188 2.28 8.31 -24.74
N VAL A 189 2.10 8.91 -23.58
CA VAL A 189 1.12 8.48 -22.57
C VAL A 189 0.10 9.60 -22.41
N ALA A 190 -1.19 9.28 -22.44
CA ALA A 190 -2.24 10.22 -22.07
C ALA A 190 -2.36 10.33 -20.54
N PRO A 191 -2.78 11.47 -19.96
CA PRO A 191 -2.89 11.63 -18.50
C PRO A 191 -3.69 10.50 -17.83
N GLU A 192 -4.82 10.09 -18.44
CA GLU A 192 -5.67 9.02 -17.92
C GLU A 192 -5.01 7.64 -17.98
N MET A 193 -4.02 7.42 -18.85
CA MET A 193 -3.25 6.18 -18.94
C MET A 193 -2.04 6.18 -18.02
N ALA A 194 -1.48 7.35 -17.70
CA ALA A 194 -0.30 7.48 -16.85
C ALA A 194 -0.50 6.84 -15.47
N ILE A 195 -1.69 7.02 -14.88
CA ILE A 195 -2.05 6.37 -13.60
C ILE A 195 -2.00 4.84 -13.70
N PHE A 196 -2.47 4.24 -14.79
CA PHE A 196 -2.43 2.77 -14.96
C PHE A 196 -1.01 2.27 -15.24
N HIS A 197 -0.23 3.02 -16.01
CA HIS A 197 1.18 2.70 -16.23
C HIS A 197 1.97 2.71 -14.91
N GLN A 198 1.76 3.74 -14.08
CA GLN A 198 2.43 3.84 -12.79
C GLN A 198 1.98 2.75 -11.81
N ALA A 199 0.68 2.47 -11.72
CA ALA A 199 0.16 1.38 -10.90
C ALA A 199 0.73 0.02 -11.33
N ALA A 200 0.79 -0.22 -12.64
CA ALA A 200 1.35 -1.47 -13.17
C ALA A 200 2.85 -1.60 -12.89
N LEU A 201 3.65 -0.54 -13.11
CA LEU A 201 5.06 -0.55 -12.76
C LEU A 201 5.27 -0.79 -11.26
N THR A 202 4.47 -0.14 -10.42
CA THR A 202 4.52 -0.36 -8.96
C THR A 202 4.21 -1.81 -8.63
N SER A 203 3.18 -2.41 -9.22
CA SER A 203 2.85 -3.83 -9.01
C SER A 203 3.95 -4.77 -9.52
N ILE A 204 4.55 -4.48 -10.66
CA ILE A 204 5.63 -5.28 -11.26
C ILE A 204 6.90 -5.22 -10.40
N PHE A 205 7.28 -4.04 -9.91
CA PHE A 205 8.49 -3.85 -9.13
C PHE A 205 8.32 -4.18 -7.63
N ALA A 206 7.11 -4.07 -7.09
CA ALA A 206 6.80 -4.51 -5.73
C ALA A 206 6.97 -6.03 -5.55
N LEU A 207 7.01 -6.81 -6.64
CA LEU A 207 7.29 -8.25 -6.62
C LEU A 207 8.79 -8.58 -6.44
N GLU A 208 9.71 -7.62 -6.58
CA GLU A 208 11.16 -7.88 -6.48
C GLU A 208 11.84 -7.20 -5.27
N ALA A 209 11.23 -6.19 -4.65
CA ALA A 209 11.77 -5.51 -3.47
C ALA A 209 10.78 -5.50 -2.31
N SER A 210 11.20 -5.95 -1.13
CA SER A 210 10.41 -5.87 0.12
C SER A 210 10.14 -4.43 0.57
N VAL A 211 10.69 -3.42 -0.12
CA VAL A 211 10.63 -2.01 0.26
C VAL A 211 10.60 -1.11 -0.97
N ASP A 212 9.65 -0.17 -1.01
CA ASP A 212 9.74 1.02 -1.84
C ASP A 212 10.61 2.06 -1.13
N LEU A 213 11.81 2.31 -1.66
CA LEU A 213 12.78 3.25 -1.08
C LEU A 213 12.38 4.72 -1.28
N ALA A 214 11.44 5.02 -2.20
CA ALA A 214 11.00 6.39 -2.45
C ALA A 214 9.93 6.84 -1.45
N LYS A 215 9.06 5.91 -1.02
CA LYS A 215 7.99 6.16 -0.05
C LYS A 215 7.84 4.99 0.92
N PRO A 216 8.74 4.87 1.91
CA PRO A 216 8.64 3.80 2.87
C PRO A 216 7.40 4.00 3.77
N THR A 217 6.75 2.89 4.11
CA THR A 217 5.57 2.85 5.00
C THR A 217 5.88 2.08 6.27
N ILE A 218 5.10 2.31 7.33
CA ILE A 218 5.23 1.57 8.60
C ILE A 218 5.05 0.05 8.37
N GLY A 219 4.14 -0.33 7.47
CA GLY A 219 3.95 -1.74 7.08
C GLY A 219 5.20 -2.37 6.45
N GLN A 220 5.95 -1.62 5.63
CA GLN A 220 7.22 -2.08 5.06
C GLN A 220 8.33 -2.18 6.12
N VAL A 221 8.36 -1.28 7.12
CA VAL A 221 9.25 -1.43 8.29
C VAL A 221 8.98 -2.75 9.01
N ALA A 222 7.71 -3.05 9.28
CA ALA A 222 7.34 -4.32 9.91
C ALA A 222 7.71 -5.54 9.04
N GLN A 223 7.57 -5.45 7.72
CA GLN A 223 8.00 -6.50 6.79
C GLN A 223 9.52 -6.72 6.80
N LEU A 224 10.32 -5.66 6.85
CA LEU A 224 11.77 -5.74 6.99
C LEU A 224 12.17 -6.46 8.29
N LEU A 225 11.56 -6.07 9.41
CA LEU A 225 11.79 -6.70 10.71
C LEU A 225 11.38 -8.18 10.70
N ARG A 226 10.24 -8.54 10.11
CA ARG A 226 9.84 -9.95 9.92
C ARG A 226 10.84 -10.73 9.06
N GLY A 227 11.44 -10.05 8.07
CA GLY A 227 12.49 -10.59 7.21
C GLY A 227 13.76 -11.00 7.94
N ILE A 228 13.96 -10.56 9.19
CA ILE A 228 15.07 -11.02 10.03
C ILE A 228 14.99 -12.54 10.24
N SER A 229 13.81 -13.08 10.56
CA SER A 229 13.64 -14.52 10.83
C SER A 229 14.18 -15.43 9.70
N PRO A 230 13.78 -15.27 8.42
CA PRO A 230 14.37 -16.03 7.33
C PRO A 230 15.84 -15.65 7.05
N ALA A 231 16.26 -14.40 7.28
CA ALA A 231 17.66 -14.00 7.12
C ALA A 231 18.59 -14.73 8.10
N LEU A 232 18.09 -15.13 9.28
CA LEU A 232 18.86 -15.88 10.26
C LEU A 232 19.34 -17.25 9.76
N LYS A 233 18.80 -17.78 8.65
CA LYS A 233 19.33 -18.96 7.96
C LYS A 233 20.81 -18.81 7.57
N ARG A 234 21.28 -17.58 7.33
CA ARG A 234 22.68 -17.27 6.99
C ARG A 234 23.46 -16.69 8.17
N TRP A 235 22.86 -16.60 9.35
CA TRP A 235 23.49 -16.04 10.53
C TRP A 235 24.63 -16.95 11.02
N PRO A 236 25.82 -16.40 11.33
CA PRO A 236 26.92 -17.21 11.81
C PRO A 236 26.62 -17.85 13.17
N TRP A 237 26.45 -19.17 13.17
CA TRP A 237 26.41 -20.01 14.37
C TRP A 237 27.19 -21.28 14.10
N GLU A 238 28.46 -21.29 14.50
CA GLU A 238 29.41 -22.35 14.14
C GLU A 238 30.12 -22.91 15.37
N ASP A 239 30.20 -24.24 15.47
CA ASP A 239 31.06 -24.92 16.45
C ASP A 239 32.51 -25.03 15.96
N LYS A 240 32.68 -25.05 14.64
CA LYS A 240 33.96 -25.17 13.94
C LYS A 240 33.95 -24.30 12.69
N ALA A 241 35.09 -23.72 12.35
CA ALA A 241 35.23 -22.91 11.15
C ALA A 241 34.86 -23.72 9.90
N LYS A 242 34.05 -23.14 9.01
CA LYS A 242 33.64 -23.79 7.75
C LYS A 242 34.72 -23.80 6.66
N THR A 243 35.90 -23.22 6.94
CA THR A 243 37.01 -23.11 5.99
C THR A 243 38.29 -23.72 6.57
N GLN A 244 39.17 -24.20 5.70
CA GLN A 244 40.49 -24.69 6.08
C GLN A 244 41.54 -23.57 6.22
N HIS A 245 41.16 -22.31 6.03
CA HIS A 245 42.07 -21.19 6.15
C HIS A 245 42.44 -20.98 7.62
N LYS A 246 43.75 -21.04 7.92
CA LYS A 246 44.30 -21.03 9.28
C LYS A 246 43.91 -19.81 10.13
N ASP A 247 43.60 -18.68 9.48
CA ASP A 247 43.27 -17.43 10.16
C ASP A 247 41.76 -17.23 10.38
N VAL A 248 40.92 -18.20 10.00
CA VAL A 248 39.46 -18.13 10.17
C VAL A 248 39.02 -19.00 11.33
N THR A 249 38.43 -18.38 12.36
CA THR A 249 37.85 -19.07 13.52
C THR A 249 36.34 -19.22 13.38
N ALA A 250 35.77 -20.25 14.03
CA ALA A 250 34.33 -20.44 14.11
C ALA A 250 33.67 -19.18 14.69
N GLN A 251 32.61 -18.70 14.06
CA GLN A 251 31.88 -17.52 14.51
C GLN A 251 30.51 -17.92 15.08
N ARG A 252 30.17 -17.35 16.23
CA ARG A 252 28.82 -17.35 16.79
C ARG A 252 28.40 -15.92 17.05
N TRP A 253 27.43 -15.44 16.28
CA TRP A 253 26.85 -14.12 16.48
C TRP A 253 25.69 -14.27 17.46
N ASP A 254 26.01 -14.37 18.74
CA ASP A 254 25.01 -14.71 19.76
C ASP A 254 24.18 -13.49 20.21
N ILE A 255 22.86 -13.68 20.29
CA ILE A 255 21.89 -12.66 20.68
C ILE A 255 21.42 -12.99 22.10
N GLN A 256 22.02 -12.31 23.08
CA GLN A 256 21.86 -12.62 24.51
C GLN A 256 21.12 -11.52 25.28
N HIS A 257 20.93 -10.36 24.67
CA HIS A 257 20.33 -9.18 25.29
C HIS A 257 19.60 -8.32 24.27
N GLU A 258 18.68 -7.49 24.77
CA GLU A 258 17.93 -6.47 24.03
C GLU A 258 18.80 -5.58 23.14
N TYR A 259 19.93 -5.05 23.62
CA TYR A 259 20.81 -4.22 22.80
C TYR A 259 21.47 -4.97 21.62
N HIS A 260 21.61 -6.30 21.68
CA HIS A 260 22.03 -7.09 20.51
C HIS A 260 20.90 -7.11 19.46
N VAL A 261 19.65 -7.19 19.91
CA VAL A 261 18.45 -7.15 19.06
C VAL A 261 18.30 -5.76 18.42
N GLN A 262 18.54 -4.70 19.19
CA GLN A 262 18.60 -3.32 18.68
C GLN A 262 19.69 -3.19 17.62
N SER A 263 20.90 -3.72 17.86
CA SER A 263 22.00 -3.72 16.89
C SER A 263 21.64 -4.48 15.60
N LEU A 264 20.93 -5.60 15.72
CA LEU A 264 20.44 -6.37 14.57
C LEU A 264 19.38 -5.61 13.78
N ALA A 265 18.40 -5.02 14.45
CA ALA A 265 17.38 -4.19 13.83
C ALA A 265 18.01 -2.98 13.12
N TRP A 266 18.98 -2.32 13.76
CA TRP A 266 19.76 -1.25 13.17
C TRP A 266 20.44 -1.67 11.87
N ALA A 267 21.14 -2.81 11.88
CA ALA A 267 21.83 -3.33 10.69
C ALA A 267 20.89 -3.62 9.52
N VAL A 268 19.64 -4.01 9.80
CA VAL A 268 18.60 -4.26 8.79
C VAL A 268 17.98 -2.96 8.28
N LEU A 269 17.70 -2.00 9.17
CA LEU A 269 16.92 -0.80 8.85
C LEU A 269 17.76 0.37 8.35
N ARG A 270 18.98 0.56 8.87
CA ARG A 270 19.84 1.72 8.54
C ARG A 270 20.13 1.91 7.05
N PRO A 271 20.29 0.84 6.22
CA PRO A 271 20.44 0.99 4.77
C PRO A 271 19.19 1.53 4.07
N VAL A 272 18.01 1.29 4.65
CA VAL A 272 16.70 1.69 4.10
C VAL A 272 16.28 3.06 4.63
N PHE A 273 16.61 3.36 5.89
CA PHE A 273 16.23 4.59 6.58
C PHE A 273 17.50 5.37 6.96
N PRO A 274 18.00 6.26 6.09
CA PRO A 274 19.22 7.01 6.37
C PRO A 274 19.13 7.93 7.59
N GLY A 275 17.92 8.35 7.95
CA GLY A 275 17.60 9.14 9.14
C GLY A 275 17.13 8.31 10.33
N LEU A 276 17.42 7.00 10.36
CA LEU A 276 17.24 6.18 11.57
C LEU A 276 18.10 6.77 12.69
N GLU A 277 17.46 7.09 13.80
CA GLU A 277 18.09 7.66 14.98
C GLU A 277 18.16 6.62 16.10
N ASP A 278 19.29 6.63 16.80
CA ASP A 278 19.56 5.82 18.00
C ASP A 278 19.29 6.69 19.22
N GLU A 279 18.87 6.07 20.33
CA GLU A 279 18.79 6.65 21.69
C GLU A 279 18.66 8.20 21.77
N GLU A 280 17.50 8.79 21.47
CA GLU A 280 17.22 10.18 21.86
C GLU A 280 16.61 10.24 23.28
N ASN A 281 17.09 11.19 24.10
CA ASN A 281 16.40 11.57 25.32
C ASN A 281 15.12 12.32 24.95
N LEU A 282 13.98 11.66 25.11
CA LEU A 282 12.70 12.33 24.97
C LEU A 282 12.54 13.40 26.06
N PRO A 283 11.69 14.42 25.83
CA PRO A 283 11.37 15.41 26.85
C PRO A 283 11.01 14.74 28.19
N SER A 284 11.62 15.21 29.27
CA SER A 284 11.49 14.58 30.58
C SER A 284 10.04 14.54 31.05
N LEU A 285 9.55 13.37 31.44
CA LEU A 285 8.26 13.20 32.11
C LEU A 285 8.50 13.11 33.61
N GLY A 286 8.47 14.26 34.29
CA GLY A 286 8.72 14.36 35.73
C GLY A 286 10.18 14.02 36.08
N HIS A 287 10.42 12.86 36.70
CA HIS A 287 11.77 12.38 37.06
C HIS A 287 12.26 11.23 36.16
N LYS A 288 11.46 10.84 35.17
CA LYS A 288 11.85 9.82 34.19
C LYS A 288 12.37 10.51 32.93
N HIS A 289 13.54 10.05 32.49
CA HIS A 289 14.12 10.34 31.18
C HIS A 289 13.90 9.10 30.32
N PRO A 290 12.74 8.98 29.65
CA PRO A 290 12.46 7.82 28.83
C PRO A 290 13.36 7.83 27.59
N ARG A 291 13.84 6.65 27.23
CA ARG A 291 14.68 6.41 26.07
C ARG A 291 13.91 5.49 25.14
N ALA A 292 13.74 5.94 23.91
CA ALA A 292 13.22 5.09 22.84
C ALA A 292 14.38 4.31 22.23
N ASP A 293 14.14 3.04 21.90
CA ASP A 293 15.19 2.17 21.39
C ASP A 293 15.65 2.56 19.98
N LEU A 294 14.72 2.68 19.03
CA LEU A 294 15.02 3.07 17.66
C LEU A 294 13.92 3.99 17.12
N LEU A 295 14.34 5.08 16.46
CA LEU A 295 13.44 6.12 15.97
C LEU A 295 13.51 6.21 14.45
N VAL A 296 12.34 6.28 13.80
CA VAL A 296 12.20 6.56 12.37
C VAL A 296 11.43 7.87 12.21
N PRO A 297 12.11 9.04 12.31
CA PRO A 297 11.47 10.35 12.34
C PRO A 297 10.60 10.62 11.11
N SER A 298 11.04 10.19 9.93
CA SER A 298 10.30 10.36 8.67
C SER A 298 8.92 9.70 8.69
N LEU A 299 8.69 8.75 9.60
CA LEU A 299 7.43 8.03 9.77
C LEU A 299 6.75 8.31 11.11
N ARG A 300 7.29 9.21 11.94
CA ARG A 300 6.82 9.46 13.33
C ARG A 300 6.70 8.17 14.14
N LEU A 301 7.60 7.21 13.87
CA LEU A 301 7.56 5.84 14.35
C LEU A 301 8.67 5.58 15.37
N VAL A 302 8.30 4.93 16.47
CA VAL A 302 9.21 4.28 17.43
C VAL A 302 9.20 2.78 17.21
N ILE A 303 10.38 2.15 17.23
CA ILE A 303 10.50 0.70 17.27
C ILE A 303 10.96 0.33 18.68
N GLU A 304 10.06 -0.26 19.46
CA GLU A 304 10.31 -0.67 20.84
C GLU A 304 10.78 -2.12 20.86
N VAL A 305 12.01 -2.37 21.33
CA VAL A 305 12.65 -3.68 21.28
C VAL A 305 12.54 -4.35 22.64
N LYS A 306 12.09 -5.61 22.69
CA LYS A 306 12.03 -6.39 23.93
C LYS A 306 12.67 -7.76 23.79
N TYR A 307 13.32 -8.24 24.85
CA TYR A 307 13.94 -9.57 24.90
C TYR A 307 13.21 -10.52 25.86
N VAL A 308 12.64 -11.61 25.33
CA VAL A 308 12.02 -12.68 26.14
C VAL A 308 13.05 -13.74 26.50
N ARG A 309 13.45 -13.79 27.78
CA ARG A 309 14.42 -14.77 28.32
C ARG A 309 13.80 -16.12 28.66
N GLU A 310 12.55 -16.12 29.12
CA GLU A 310 11.90 -17.29 29.72
C GLU A 310 10.55 -17.57 29.06
N ALA A 311 10.21 -18.84 28.90
CA ALA A 311 8.95 -19.28 28.30
C ALA A 311 7.77 -19.26 29.30
N THR A 312 7.89 -18.51 30.40
CA THR A 312 6.88 -18.45 31.46
C THR A 312 5.80 -17.43 31.12
N GLN A 313 4.58 -17.67 31.60
CA GLN A 313 3.47 -16.73 31.43
C GLN A 313 3.77 -15.37 32.08
N SER A 314 4.44 -15.37 33.23
CA SER A 314 4.83 -14.14 33.94
C SER A 314 5.86 -13.31 33.18
N ALA A 315 6.85 -13.94 32.54
CA ALA A 315 7.81 -13.22 31.71
C ALA A 315 7.14 -12.55 30.50
N ARG A 316 6.17 -13.23 29.87
CA ARG A 316 5.40 -12.68 28.74
C ARG A 316 4.47 -11.54 29.16
N ALA A 317 3.78 -11.69 30.28
CA ALA A 317 2.93 -10.63 30.84
C ALA A 317 3.74 -9.37 31.12
N ARG A 318 4.95 -9.52 31.67
CA ARG A 318 5.87 -8.40 31.91
C ARG A 318 6.24 -7.65 30.63
N VAL A 319 6.51 -8.35 29.53
CA VAL A 319 6.80 -7.70 28.23
C VAL A 319 5.61 -6.86 27.76
N ILE A 320 4.38 -7.35 27.92
CA ILE A 320 3.18 -6.59 27.57
C ILE A 320 3.05 -5.34 28.46
N GLU A 321 3.29 -5.47 29.77
CA GLU A 321 3.25 -4.36 30.73
C GLU A 321 4.29 -3.28 30.42
N GLU A 322 5.52 -3.68 30.10
CA GLU A 322 6.59 -2.77 29.71
C GLU A 322 6.23 -2.01 28.42
N ILE A 323 5.81 -2.70 27.36
CA ILE A 323 5.39 -2.07 26.10
C ILE A 323 4.21 -1.10 26.31
N ALA A 324 3.25 -1.45 27.17
CA ALA A 324 2.13 -0.56 27.49
C ALA A 324 2.60 0.72 28.21
N ALA A 325 3.56 0.60 29.12
CA ALA A 325 4.14 1.74 29.81
C ALA A 325 4.92 2.66 28.85
N ASP A 326 5.72 2.08 27.95
CA ASP A 326 6.52 2.82 26.98
C ASP A 326 5.62 3.52 25.94
N THR A 327 4.55 2.84 25.51
CA THR A 327 3.55 3.41 24.61
C THR A 327 2.88 4.66 25.15
N ALA A 328 2.54 4.66 26.44
CA ALA A 328 1.93 5.82 27.10
C ALA A 328 2.88 7.02 27.16
N ILE A 329 4.19 6.76 27.26
CA ILE A 329 5.23 7.78 27.34
C ILE A 329 5.48 8.42 25.97
N TYR A 330 5.62 7.61 24.93
CA TYR A 330 5.95 8.09 23.58
C TYR A 330 4.82 8.89 22.95
N ARG A 331 3.58 8.75 23.41
CA ARG A 331 2.43 9.47 22.85
C ARG A 331 2.11 10.78 23.54
N THR A 332 3.01 11.28 24.37
CA THR A 332 2.91 12.64 24.91
C THR A 332 3.09 13.65 23.78
N LYS A 333 2.35 14.77 23.80
CA LYS A 333 2.32 15.75 22.70
C LYS A 333 3.70 16.28 22.30
N ASP A 334 4.67 16.20 23.21
CA ASP A 334 6.00 16.76 23.05
C ASP A 334 7.00 15.79 22.41
N SER A 335 6.65 14.51 22.22
CA SER A 335 7.58 13.51 21.68
C SER A 335 7.82 13.63 20.18
N GLY A 336 6.82 14.10 19.41
CA GLY A 336 6.84 14.08 17.94
C GLY A 336 6.53 12.72 17.31
N TYR A 337 6.37 11.66 18.11
CA TYR A 337 6.08 10.30 17.67
C TYR A 337 4.68 9.87 18.15
N ASP A 338 3.91 9.22 17.29
CA ASP A 338 2.54 8.77 17.63
C ASP A 338 2.29 7.28 17.37
N THR A 339 3.25 6.62 16.71
CA THR A 339 3.11 5.26 16.24
C THR A 339 4.27 4.39 16.70
N ILE A 340 3.98 3.14 17.06
CA ILE A 340 4.97 2.20 17.62
C ILE A 340 4.89 0.85 16.91
N ILE A 341 6.04 0.24 16.63
CA ILE A 341 6.16 -1.19 16.35
C ILE A 341 6.83 -1.86 17.55
N ALA A 342 6.19 -2.87 18.12
CA ALA A 342 6.82 -3.72 19.13
C ALA A 342 7.64 -4.82 18.44
N PHE A 343 8.96 -4.81 18.62
CA PHE A 343 9.88 -5.81 18.07
C PHE A 343 10.42 -6.72 19.17
N ILE A 344 9.96 -7.96 19.21
CA ILE A 344 10.23 -8.88 20.32
C ILE A 344 11.14 -10.01 19.85
N TRP A 345 12.27 -10.15 20.52
CA TRP A 345 13.14 -11.31 20.37
C TRP A 345 12.77 -12.41 21.37
N ASP A 346 12.37 -13.57 20.87
CA ASP A 346 12.07 -14.74 21.68
C ASP A 346 13.27 -15.70 21.74
N ALA A 347 14.05 -15.59 22.81
CA ALA A 347 15.23 -16.43 23.02
C ALA A 347 14.89 -17.89 23.36
N THR A 348 13.63 -18.17 23.68
CA THR A 348 13.17 -19.49 24.13
C THR A 348 12.84 -20.42 22.95
N GLY A 349 12.65 -19.86 21.76
CA GLY A 349 12.22 -20.61 20.57
C GLY A 349 10.77 -21.11 20.63
N SER A 350 9.96 -20.63 21.59
CA SER A 350 8.61 -21.12 21.85
C SER A 350 7.54 -20.34 21.08
N THR A 351 7.34 -20.71 19.81
CA THR A 351 6.46 -19.97 18.88
C THR A 351 4.95 -20.09 19.14
N HIS A 352 4.51 -21.11 19.87
CA HIS A 352 3.09 -21.41 20.10
C HIS A 352 2.30 -20.32 20.85
N HIS A 353 2.99 -19.38 21.49
CA HIS A 353 2.36 -18.26 22.22
C HIS A 353 2.45 -16.92 21.50
N HIS A 354 3.13 -16.84 20.36
CA HIS A 354 3.33 -15.57 19.66
C HIS A 354 2.02 -14.89 19.31
N ALA A 355 1.05 -15.65 18.80
CA ALA A 355 -0.27 -15.12 18.43
C ALA A 355 -1.02 -14.50 19.63
N GLU A 356 -0.88 -15.06 20.82
CA GLU A 356 -1.51 -14.54 22.04
C GLU A 356 -0.86 -13.22 22.49
N ILE A 357 0.47 -13.17 22.47
CA ILE A 357 1.24 -11.96 22.81
C ILE A 357 0.95 -10.84 21.81
N GLU A 358 0.99 -11.15 20.51
CA GLU A 358 0.65 -10.21 19.43
C GLU A 358 -0.77 -9.66 19.61
N ALA A 359 -1.75 -10.52 19.87
CA ALA A 359 -3.14 -10.11 20.09
C ALA A 359 -3.32 -9.26 21.35
N GLY A 360 -2.50 -9.47 22.39
CA GLY A 360 -2.49 -8.64 23.59
C GLY A 360 -1.96 -7.24 23.32
N ILE A 361 -0.79 -7.14 22.67
CA ILE A 361 -0.10 -5.87 22.41
C ILE A 361 -0.85 -5.04 21.37
N ARG A 362 -1.41 -5.66 20.32
CA ARG A 362 -2.19 -4.94 19.28
C ARG A 362 -3.44 -4.23 19.79
N LYS A 363 -3.90 -4.52 21.02
CA LYS A 363 -5.02 -3.80 21.65
C LYS A 363 -4.60 -2.48 22.28
N LEU A 364 -3.30 -2.24 22.44
CA LEU A 364 -2.77 -1.00 23.00
C LEU A 364 -2.84 0.10 21.95
N ASP A 365 -3.33 1.27 22.36
CA ASP A 365 -3.49 2.44 21.48
C ASP A 365 -2.13 3.01 21.08
N GLY A 366 -1.89 3.14 19.77
CA GLY A 366 -0.61 3.59 19.20
C GLY A 366 0.31 2.48 18.67
N ILE A 367 -0.04 1.21 18.87
CA ILE A 367 0.68 0.08 18.25
C ILE A 367 0.21 -0.08 16.80
N ALA A 368 1.10 0.13 15.83
CA ALA A 368 0.84 -0.15 14.43
C ALA A 368 1.08 -1.63 14.07
N ASP A 369 2.12 -2.25 14.63
CA ASP A 369 2.38 -3.67 14.41
C ASP A 369 3.18 -4.30 15.56
N VAL A 370 3.16 -5.63 15.59
CA VAL A 370 3.96 -6.46 16.51
C VAL A 370 4.71 -7.47 15.67
N VAL A 371 6.01 -7.56 15.89
CA VAL A 371 6.91 -8.47 15.18
C VAL A 371 7.66 -9.29 16.21
N ILE A 372 7.40 -10.60 16.24
CA ILE A 372 8.13 -11.53 17.11
C ILE A 372 9.06 -12.38 16.27
N VAL A 373 10.35 -12.40 16.64
CA VAL A 373 11.37 -13.24 15.99
C VAL A 373 11.97 -14.17 17.04
N SER A 374 11.83 -15.47 16.82
CA SER A 374 12.46 -16.47 17.69
C SER A 374 13.91 -16.73 17.31
N ARG A 375 14.72 -17.04 18.32
CA ARG A 375 16.01 -17.71 18.14
C ARG A 375 15.83 -18.97 17.27
N PRO A 376 16.66 -19.20 16.26
CA PRO A 376 16.63 -20.42 15.46
C PRO A 376 16.85 -21.67 16.33
N GLY A 377 16.03 -22.71 16.12
CA GLY A 377 16.10 -23.94 16.93
C GLY A 377 17.40 -24.73 16.81
N GLU A 378 18.18 -24.51 15.75
CA GLU A 378 19.48 -25.14 15.52
C GLU A 378 20.61 -24.50 16.35
N TRP A 379 20.36 -23.34 16.97
CA TRP A 379 21.33 -22.70 17.85
C TRP A 379 21.24 -23.37 19.23
N GLN A 380 21.94 -24.48 19.45
CA GLN A 380 22.02 -25.17 20.75
C GLN A 380 23.29 -24.79 21.52
#